data_AF-A0A4Z2DMF7-F1
#
_entry.id   AF-A0A4Z2DMF7-F1
#
_cell.length_a   1.000
_cell.length_b   1.000
_cell.length_c   1.000
_cell.angle_alpha   90.00
_cell.angle_beta   90.00
_cell.angle_gamma   90.00
#
_symmetry.space_group_name_H-M   'P 1'
#
loop_
_entity.id
_entity.type
_entity.pdbx_description
1 polymer ?
#
loop_
_entity_poly.entity_id
_entity_poly.type
_entity_poly.pdbx_seq_one_letter_code
_entity_poly.pdbx_strand_id
1 'polypeptide(L)'
;MEVGSKAENIESCDEHPVLARRPPPPVMLLPCAKPLFHNIPVLTSGGDYEIWKLRLQTILKGIPPAECFSQIMMALSDDMVRRATAAGFSKSNLTLDNWAILDECFGGCQDVSRHLRQFMGR
;
A
#
# COMPACT_ATOMS: atom_id res chain seq x y z
N MET A 1 17.58 -84.79 23.89
CA MET A 1 16.21 -84.50 24.34
C MET A 1 16.29 -83.30 25.26
N GLU A 2 15.47 -82.28 24.97
CA GLU A 2 14.99 -81.17 25.83
C GLU A 2 16.05 -80.28 26.53
N VAL A 3 16.21 -79.00 26.18
CA VAL A 3 15.33 -77.82 26.41
C VAL A 3 15.10 -77.51 27.90
N GLY A 4 15.45 -76.28 28.29
CA GLY A 4 15.12 -75.66 29.58
C GLY A 4 16.10 -74.52 29.91
N SER A 5 16.05 -73.38 29.22
CA SER A 5 15.19 -72.20 29.47
C SER A 5 15.67 -71.25 30.57
N LYS A 6 16.03 -70.05 30.09
CA LYS A 6 15.73 -68.71 30.63
C LYS A 6 16.56 -68.18 31.80
N ALA A 7 17.36 -67.15 31.50
CA ALA A 7 17.67 -66.06 32.43
C ALA A 7 17.65 -64.72 31.65
N GLU A 8 17.02 -63.74 32.28
CA GLU A 8 16.69 -62.41 31.78
C GLU A 8 17.73 -61.41 32.33
N ASN A 9 18.23 -60.47 31.51
CA ASN A 9 18.84 -59.21 31.95
C ASN A 9 19.00 -58.27 30.73
N ILE A 10 18.20 -57.21 30.56
CA ILE A 10 18.37 -55.83 31.09
C ILE A 10 19.67 -55.18 30.58
N GLU A 11 19.53 -54.35 29.54
CA GLU A 11 19.61 -52.87 29.59
C GLU A 11 21.07 -52.43 29.30
N SER A 12 21.34 -51.71 28.22
CA SER A 12 21.12 -50.28 28.13
C SER A 12 21.43 -49.84 26.69
N CYS A 13 20.45 -49.27 25.98
CA CYS A 13 20.71 -48.57 24.74
C CYS A 13 21.10 -47.12 25.04
N ASP A 14 22.23 -46.70 24.48
CA ASP A 14 22.73 -45.34 24.33
C ASP A 14 21.61 -44.29 24.15
N GLU A 15 21.43 -43.42 25.15
CA GLU A 15 20.67 -42.18 25.00
C GLU A 15 21.68 -41.01 24.92
N HIS A 16 21.74 -40.40 23.74
CA HIS A 16 22.60 -39.30 23.37
C HIS A 16 22.45 -38.06 24.30
N PRO A 17 23.52 -37.27 24.51
CA PRO A 17 23.42 -36.04 25.29
C PRO A 17 22.51 -35.02 24.58
N VAL A 18 21.51 -34.55 25.33
CA VAL A 18 20.58 -33.49 24.94
C VAL A 18 21.36 -32.22 24.59
N LEU A 19 21.55 -31.95 23.30
CA LEU A 19 22.00 -30.66 22.81
C LEU A 19 20.98 -29.61 23.26
N ALA A 20 21.36 -28.80 24.25
CA ALA A 20 20.62 -27.62 24.67
C ALA A 20 20.36 -26.72 23.46
N ARG A 21 19.15 -26.79 22.90
CA ARG A 21 18.69 -25.88 21.84
C ARG A 21 18.70 -24.47 22.41
N ARG A 22 19.64 -23.64 21.96
CA ARG A 22 19.55 -22.19 22.09
C ARG A 22 18.18 -21.75 21.57
N PRO A 23 17.47 -20.83 22.26
CA PRO A 23 16.30 -20.20 21.68
C PRO A 23 16.70 -19.55 20.35
N PRO A 24 15.90 -19.68 19.29
CA PRO A 24 16.15 -18.91 18.08
C PRO A 24 16.14 -17.42 18.44
N PRO A 25 17.01 -16.61 17.82
CA PRO A 25 16.97 -15.16 18.03
C PRO A 25 15.56 -14.65 17.72
N PRO A 26 15.08 -13.62 18.44
CA PRO A 26 13.77 -13.03 18.16
C PRO A 26 13.75 -12.61 16.69
N VAL A 27 12.88 -13.26 15.92
CA VAL A 27 12.63 -12.89 14.54
C VAL A 27 12.07 -11.48 14.59
N MET A 28 12.91 -10.50 14.26
CA MET A 28 12.41 -9.18 13.95
C MET A 28 11.52 -9.33 12.73
N LEU A 29 10.20 -9.27 12.97
CA LEU A 29 9.23 -9.04 11.92
C LEU A 29 9.60 -7.69 11.30
N LEU A 30 10.39 -7.72 10.22
CA LEU A 30 10.42 -6.60 9.28
C LEU A 30 8.94 -6.26 9.03
N PRO A 31 8.53 -4.98 9.17
CA PRO A 31 7.20 -4.61 8.71
C PRO A 31 7.12 -5.12 7.29
N CYS A 32 6.18 -6.05 7.03
CA CYS A 32 5.97 -6.53 5.68
C CYS A 32 5.83 -5.28 4.82
N ALA A 33 6.82 -5.01 3.96
CA ALA A 33 6.71 -4.04 2.90
C ALA A 33 5.71 -4.63 1.90
N LYS A 34 4.44 -4.68 2.32
CA LYS A 34 3.33 -4.95 1.43
C LYS A 34 3.36 -3.80 0.45
N PRO A 35 3.49 -4.07 -0.85
CA PRO A 35 3.43 -3.02 -1.84
C PRO A 35 2.06 -2.36 -1.69
N LEU A 36 2.02 -1.10 -1.23
CA LEU A 36 0.78 -0.31 -1.11
C LEU A 36 0.15 -0.01 -2.49
N PHE A 37 0.73 -0.55 -3.56
CA PHE A 37 0.38 -0.32 -4.96
C PHE A 37 -0.92 -0.98 -5.42
N HIS A 38 -1.53 -1.87 -4.64
CA HIS A 38 -2.65 -2.66 -5.17
C HIS A 38 -3.98 -1.92 -5.30
N ASN A 39 -4.13 -0.69 -4.76
CA ASN A 39 -5.42 0.03 -4.81
C ASN A 39 -5.26 1.57 -4.89
N ILE A 40 -4.28 2.07 -5.64
CA ILE A 40 -4.23 3.52 -5.89
C ILE A 40 -5.39 3.87 -6.84
N PRO A 41 -6.36 4.71 -6.43
CA PRO A 41 -7.43 5.11 -7.31
C PRO A 41 -6.84 5.95 -8.45
N VAL A 42 -7.09 5.54 -9.70
CA VAL A 42 -6.67 6.31 -10.87
C VAL A 42 -7.75 7.35 -11.17
N LEU A 43 -7.35 8.62 -11.27
CA LEU A 43 -8.20 9.69 -11.76
C LEU A 43 -8.24 9.63 -13.28
N THR A 44 -9.44 9.50 -13.82
CA THR A 44 -9.70 9.50 -15.26
C THR A 44 -10.49 10.75 -15.67
N SER A 45 -10.52 11.05 -16.97
CA SER A 45 -11.39 12.10 -17.52
C SER A 45 -12.86 11.84 -17.17
N GLY A 46 -13.48 12.76 -16.43
CA GLY A 46 -14.86 12.64 -15.93
C GLY A 46 -14.98 12.03 -14.53
N GLY A 47 -13.87 11.61 -13.91
CA GLY A 47 -13.84 11.24 -12.50
C GLY A 47 -14.02 12.43 -11.57
N ASP A 48 -14.59 12.18 -10.39
CA ASP A 48 -14.72 13.19 -9.35
C ASP A 48 -13.36 13.47 -8.71
N TYR A 49 -12.79 14.63 -9.00
CA TYR A 49 -11.49 15.04 -8.52
C TYR A 49 -11.44 15.18 -7.00
N GLU A 50 -12.48 15.74 -6.37
CA GLU A 50 -12.51 15.97 -4.92
C GLU A 50 -12.54 14.64 -4.15
N ILE A 51 -13.38 13.70 -4.59
CA ILE A 51 -13.45 12.36 -4.02
C ILE A 51 -12.13 11.62 -4.25
N TRP A 52 -11.57 11.71 -5.46
CA TRP A 52 -10.28 11.09 -5.78
C TRP A 52 -9.15 11.64 -4.91
N LYS A 53 -9.06 12.97 -4.78
CA LYS A 53 -8.04 13.67 -3.99
C LYS A 53 -8.11 13.23 -2.53
N LEU A 54 -9.30 13.17 -1.95
CA LEU A 54 -9.50 12.72 -0.57
C LEU A 54 -9.01 11.28 -0.35
N ARG A 55 -9.34 10.38 -1.28
CA ARG A 55 -8.89 8.98 -1.23
C ARG A 55 -7.37 8.87 -1.36
N LEU A 56 -6.78 9.59 -2.30
CA LEU A 56 -5.35 9.56 -2.54
C LEU A 56 -4.57 10.14 -1.35
N GLN A 57 -5.00 11.26 -0.79
CA GLN A 57 -4.39 11.84 0.42
C GLN A 57 -4.42 10.88 1.61
N THR A 58 -5.49 10.08 1.74
CA THR A 58 -5.60 9.05 2.79
C THR A 58 -4.54 7.95 2.61
N ILE A 59 -4.29 7.53 1.37
CA ILE A 59 -3.26 6.53 1.05
C ILE A 59 -1.87 7.10 1.30
N LEU A 60 -1.63 8.36 0.90
CA LEU A 60 -0.31 9.01 1.02
C LEU A 60 0.13 9.26 2.46
N LYS A 61 -0.78 9.30 3.44
CA LYS A 61 -0.41 9.43 4.86
C LYS A 61 0.54 8.32 5.35
N GLY A 62 0.49 7.15 4.71
CA GLY A 62 1.37 6.01 5.02
C GLY A 62 2.63 5.93 4.16
N ILE A 63 2.84 6.87 3.24
CA ILE A 63 3.92 6.82 2.24
C ILE A 63 5.05 7.78 2.63
N PRO A 64 6.33 7.39 2.50
CA PRO A 64 7.44 8.30 2.68
C PRO A 64 7.35 9.53 1.76
N PRO A 65 7.68 10.75 2.22
CA PRO A 65 7.59 11.97 1.39
C PRO A 65 8.31 11.88 0.04
N ALA A 66 9.42 11.14 -0.01
CA ALA A 66 10.21 10.92 -1.23
C ALA A 66 9.46 10.14 -2.32
N GLU A 67 8.44 9.36 -1.96
CA GLU A 67 7.65 8.53 -2.88
C GLU A 67 6.32 9.18 -3.26
N CYS A 68 5.89 10.22 -2.54
CA CYS A 68 4.59 10.88 -2.75
C CYS A 68 4.38 11.33 -4.21
N PHE A 69 5.41 11.93 -4.83
CA PHE A 69 5.30 12.37 -6.22
C PHE A 69 5.01 11.20 -7.17
N SER A 70 5.76 10.10 -7.04
CA SER A 70 5.58 8.91 -7.87
C SER A 70 4.19 8.32 -7.69
N GLN A 71 3.68 8.29 -6.46
CA GLN A 71 2.33 7.79 -6.18
C GLN A 71 1.24 8.69 -6.77
N ILE A 72 1.41 10.01 -6.71
CA ILE A 72 0.48 10.95 -7.34
C ILE A 72 0.51 10.77 -8.86
N MET A 73 1.70 10.64 -9.46
CA MET A 73 1.83 10.44 -10.90
C MET A 73 1.17 9.15 -11.37
N MET A 74 1.35 8.04 -10.64
CA MET A 74 0.71 6.75 -10.94
C MET A 74 -0.81 6.75 -10.69
N ALA A 75 -1.32 7.70 -9.91
CA ALA A 75 -2.74 7.86 -9.61
C ALA A 75 -3.49 8.71 -10.66
N LEU A 76 -2.81 9.19 -11.70
CA LEU A 76 -3.39 9.99 -12.77
C LEU A 76 -3.40 9.16 -14.07
N SER A 77 -4.50 9.18 -14.83
CA SER A 77 -4.48 8.65 -16.19
C SER A 77 -3.57 9.49 -17.10
N ASP A 78 -3.11 8.92 -18.20
CA ASP A 78 -2.19 9.59 -19.13
C ASP A 78 -2.67 10.97 -19.59
N ASP A 79 -3.98 11.14 -19.83
CA ASP A 79 -4.56 12.43 -20.22
C ASP A 79 -4.55 13.46 -19.09
N MET A 80 -4.68 13.02 -17.83
CA MET A 80 -4.56 13.89 -16.66
C MET A 80 -3.10 14.27 -16.43
N VAL A 81 -2.17 13.31 -16.55
CA VAL A 81 -0.72 13.58 -16.44
C VAL A 81 -0.28 14.61 -17.47
N ARG A 82 -0.69 14.47 -18.74
CA ARG A 82 -0.36 15.44 -19.80
C ARG A 82 -0.85 16.84 -19.47
N ARG A 83 -2.08 16.98 -18.96
CA ARG A 83 -2.66 18.28 -18.55
C ARG A 83 -1.92 18.88 -17.36
N ALA A 84 -1.70 18.09 -16.31
CA ALA A 84 -0.98 18.55 -15.13
C ALA A 84 0.45 18.99 -15.47
N THR A 85 1.14 18.23 -16.33
CA THR A 85 2.53 18.53 -16.73
C THR A 85 2.59 19.82 -17.57
N ALA A 86 1.61 20.05 -18.46
CA ALA A 86 1.48 21.31 -19.18
C ALA A 86 1.22 22.51 -18.25
N ALA A 87 0.61 22.29 -17.08
CA ALA A 87 0.42 23.30 -16.04
C ALA A 87 1.61 23.41 -15.05
N GLY A 88 2.71 22.67 -15.28
CA GLY A 88 3.93 22.76 -14.48
C GLY A 88 4.06 21.70 -13.38
N PHE A 89 3.21 20.68 -13.34
CA PHE A 89 3.36 19.53 -12.42
C PHE A 89 4.70 18.83 -12.67
N SER A 90 5.54 18.74 -11.63
CA SER A 90 6.92 18.24 -11.76
C SER A 90 7.44 17.66 -10.45
N LYS A 91 8.37 16.70 -10.56
CA LYS A 91 9.06 16.09 -9.41
C LYS A 91 9.89 17.10 -8.61
N SER A 92 10.35 18.17 -9.26
CA SER A 92 11.15 19.23 -8.62
C SER A 92 10.35 20.13 -7.68
N ASN A 93 9.01 20.12 -7.80
CA ASN A 93 8.15 21.00 -7.03
C ASN A 93 7.93 20.43 -5.63
N LEU A 94 7.55 21.30 -4.68
CA LEU A 94 7.04 20.82 -3.40
C LEU A 94 5.73 20.05 -3.63
N THR A 95 5.45 19.07 -2.76
CA THR A 95 4.20 18.31 -2.86
C THR A 95 2.97 19.21 -2.78
N LEU A 96 3.01 20.27 -1.96
CA LEU A 96 1.93 21.25 -1.85
C LEU A 96 1.70 22.03 -3.16
N ASP A 97 2.77 22.45 -3.84
CA ASP A 97 2.66 23.16 -5.12
C ASP A 97 2.06 22.25 -6.20
N ASN A 98 2.50 20.98 -6.23
CA ASN A 98 1.91 19.98 -7.11
C ASN A 98 0.42 19.77 -6.83
N TRP A 99 -0.03 19.79 -5.57
CA TRP A 99 -1.46 19.74 -5.25
C TRP A 99 -2.22 20.97 -5.75
N ALA A 100 -1.65 22.16 -5.60
CA ALA A 100 -2.27 23.38 -6.10
C ALA A 100 -2.45 23.36 -7.62
N ILE A 101 -1.46 22.85 -8.36
CA ILE A 101 -1.55 22.67 -9.82
C ILE A 101 -2.67 21.69 -10.19
N LEU A 102 -2.79 20.57 -9.46
CA LEU A 102 -3.87 19.61 -9.69
C LEU A 102 -5.24 20.20 -9.37
N ASP A 103 -5.34 21.01 -8.31
CA ASP A 103 -6.56 21.71 -7.92
C ASP A 103 -7.01 22.71 -9.00
N GLU A 104 -6.06 23.46 -9.57
CA GLU A 104 -6.35 24.37 -10.69
C GLU A 104 -6.78 23.61 -11.95
N CYS A 105 -6.11 22.49 -12.26
CA CYS A 105 -6.42 21.69 -13.44
C CYS A 105 -7.76 20.97 -13.35
N PHE A 106 -8.14 20.48 -12.17
CA PHE A 106 -9.18 19.46 -12.00
C PHE A 106 -10.22 19.75 -10.91
N GLY A 107 -9.94 20.68 -9.99
CA GLY A 107 -10.88 21.09 -8.93
C GLY A 107 -12.02 21.97 -9.42
N GLY A 108 -11.91 22.53 -10.62
CA GLY A 108 -12.97 23.28 -11.27
C GLY A 108 -13.95 22.38 -12.01
N CYS A 109 -14.86 21.68 -11.32
CA CYS A 109 -16.22 21.29 -11.76
C CYS A 109 -16.70 19.97 -11.12
N GLN A 110 -17.26 20.04 -9.91
CA GLN A 110 -18.49 19.30 -9.61
C GLN A 110 -19.56 20.36 -9.38
N ASP A 111 -20.35 20.53 -10.42
CA ASP A 111 -21.40 21.50 -10.61
C ASP A 111 -22.55 21.21 -9.61
N VAL A 112 -22.34 21.50 -8.32
CA VAL A 112 -23.41 21.54 -7.31
C VAL A 112 -24.50 22.50 -7.79
N SER A 113 -24.10 23.53 -8.55
CA SER A 113 -24.97 24.49 -9.22
C SER A 113 -25.77 23.91 -10.40
N ARG A 114 -25.30 22.89 -11.13
CA ARG A 114 -26.08 22.24 -12.22
C ARG A 114 -27.08 21.24 -11.69
N HIS A 115 -26.78 20.55 -10.59
CA HIS A 115 -27.79 19.79 -9.88
C HIS A 115 -28.89 20.71 -9.30
N LEU A 116 -28.52 21.86 -8.73
CA LEU A 116 -29.52 22.82 -8.20
C LEU A 116 -30.34 23.48 -9.32
N ARG A 117 -29.73 23.85 -10.46
CA ARG A 117 -30.44 24.43 -11.61
C ARG A 117 -31.40 23.45 -12.29
N GLN A 118 -31.09 22.15 -12.31
CA GLN A 118 -32.03 21.13 -12.78
C GLN A 118 -33.18 20.89 -11.80
N PHE A 119 -32.97 21.13 -10.50
CA PHE A 119 -33.99 20.98 -9.47
C PHE A 119 -34.94 22.18 -9.39
N MET A 120 -34.45 23.41 -9.59
CA MET A 120 -35.26 24.64 -9.54
C MET A 120 -35.87 25.07 -10.89
N GLY A 121 -35.58 24.34 -11.98
CA GLY A 121 -36.10 24.62 -13.32
C GLY A 121 -37.39 23.88 -13.69
N ARG A 122 -38.13 23.33 -12.71
CA ARG A 122 -39.45 22.72 -12.90
C ARG A 122 -40.57 23.60 -12.38
#